data_AF-A0A5P3MTY3-F1
#
_entry.id   AF-A0A5P3MTY3-F1
#
_cell.length_a   1.000
_cell.length_b   1.000
_cell.length_c   1.000
_cell.angle_alpha   90.00
_cell.angle_beta   90.00
_cell.angle_gamma   90.00
#
_symmetry.space_group_name_H-M   'P 1'
#
loop_
_entity.id
_entity.type
_entity.pdbx_description
1 polymer ?
#
loop_
_entity_poly.entity_id
_entity_poly.type
_entity_poly.pdbx_seq_one_letter_code
_entity_poly.pdbx_strand_id
1 'polypeptide(L)' 'MNPTAYHTALERIDILIRHLRHNQNTSCALAEAEDLILMRLSDLKTDLQPHHTQSIDYINRLYRQYFPNSQPESKQP' A
#
# COMPACT_ATOMS: atom_id res chain seq x y z
N MET A 1 -5.76 -11.64 16.80
CA MET A 1 -5.89 -10.40 15.99
C MET A 1 -4.62 -9.58 16.19
N ASN A 2 -4.01 -9.07 15.12
CA ASN A 2 -2.87 -8.16 15.21
C ASN A 2 -3.32 -6.74 14.79
N PRO A 3 -3.89 -5.95 15.70
CA PRO A 3 -4.43 -4.62 15.38
C PRO A 3 -3.36 -3.68 14.81
N THR A 4 -2.09 -3.88 15.16
CA THR A 4 -0.95 -3.12 14.63
C THR A 4 -0.75 -3.38 13.13
N ALA A 5 -0.83 -4.64 12.69
CA ALA A 5 -0.63 -4.97 11.27
C ALA A 5 -1.73 -4.36 10.37
N TYR A 6 -2.96 -4.30 10.87
CA TYR A 6 -4.09 -3.66 10.19
C TYR A 6 -3.89 -2.15 10.05
N HIS A 7 -3.57 -1.44 11.15
CA HIS A 7 -3.32 0.01 11.10
C HIS A 7 -2.12 0.35 10.21
N THR A 8 -1.02 -0.40 10.32
CA THR A 8 0.13 -0.23 9.42
C THR A 8 -0.24 -0.45 7.96
N ALA A 9 -1.12 -1.40 7.64
CA ALA A 9 -1.58 -1.60 6.27
C ALA A 9 -2.39 -0.41 5.75
N LEU A 10 -3.27 0.19 6.56
CA LEU A 10 -4.00 1.40 6.19
C LEU A 10 -3.05 2.59 5.93
N GLU A 11 -2.06 2.79 6.80
CA GLU A 11 -1.05 3.84 6.62
C GLU A 11 -0.26 3.64 5.32
N ARG A 12 0.11 2.38 5.01
CA ARG A 12 0.82 2.04 3.77
C ARG A 12 -0.05 2.29 2.53
N ILE A 13 -1.36 2.02 2.60
CA ILE A 13 -2.28 2.39 1.51
C ILE A 13 -2.23 3.89 1.26
N ASP A 14 -2.29 4.71 2.32
CA ASP A 14 -2.25 6.17 2.17
C ASP A 14 -0.94 6.68 1.56
N ILE A 15 0.19 6.09 1.95
CA ILE A 15 1.50 6.41 1.39
C ILE A 15 1.57 6.00 -0.10
N LEU A 16 1.10 4.80 -0.45
CA LEU A 16 1.06 4.30 -1.83
C LEU A 16 0.19 5.18 -2.73
N ILE A 17 -1.03 5.52 -2.30
CA ILE A 17 -1.94 6.38 -3.06
C ILE A 17 -1.29 7.75 -3.30
N ARG A 18 -0.69 8.35 -2.27
CA ARG A 18 -0.01 9.64 -2.40
C ARG A 18 1.17 9.56 -3.37
N HIS A 19 1.98 8.51 -3.28
CA HIS A 19 3.14 8.32 -4.13
C HIS A 19 2.75 8.13 -5.60
N LEU A 20 1.78 7.26 -5.88
CA LEU A 20 1.29 7.01 -7.24
C LEU A 20 0.70 8.26 -7.88
N ARG A 21 -0.10 9.03 -7.12
CA ARG A 21 -0.65 10.31 -7.61
C ARG A 21 0.40 11.38 -7.86
N HIS A 22 1.50 11.37 -7.12
CA HIS A 22 2.58 12.35 -7.29
C HIS A 22 3.57 11.96 -8.40
N ASN A 23 3.72 10.65 -8.67
CA ASN A 23 4.68 10.10 -9.62
C ASN A 23 3.97 9.44 -10.81
N GLN A 24 2.84 10.01 -11.26
CA GLN A 24 2.09 9.45 -12.38
C GLN A 24 2.97 9.36 -13.63
N ASN A 25 2.97 8.19 -14.25
CA ASN A 25 3.70 7.97 -15.48
C ASN A 25 3.03 8.70 -16.66
N THR A 26 3.85 9.26 -17.56
CA THR A 26 3.38 9.93 -18.79
C THR A 26 3.08 8.96 -19.92
N SER A 27 3.49 7.69 -19.78
CA SER A 27 3.15 6.60 -20.70
C SER A 27 1.73 6.11 -20.42
N CYS A 28 0.84 6.14 -21.42
CA CYS A 28 -0.56 5.72 -21.26
C CYS A 28 -0.70 4.31 -20.69
N ALA A 29 0.07 3.34 -21.18
CA ALA A 29 -0.03 1.94 -20.71
C ALA A 29 0.41 1.78 -19.24
N LEU A 30 1.37 2.59 -18.78
CA LEU A 30 1.79 2.59 -17.38
C LEU A 30 0.79 3.34 -16.50
N ALA A 31 0.25 4.46 -16.99
CA ALA A 31 -0.79 5.23 -16.30
C ALA A 31 -2.06 4.41 -16.07
N GLU A 32 -2.51 3.64 -17.06
CA GLU A 32 -3.65 2.73 -16.92
C GLU A 32 -3.41 1.66 -15.84
N ALA A 33 -2.21 1.10 -15.80
CA ALA A 33 -1.85 0.13 -14.76
C ALA A 33 -1.81 0.78 -13.36
N GLU A 34 -1.30 2.01 -13.25
CA GLU A 34 -1.28 2.78 -12.00
C GLU A 34 -2.69 3.14 -11.52
N ASP A 35 -3.60 3.49 -12.42
CA ASP A 35 -5.00 3.78 -12.10
C ASP A 35 -5.73 2.54 -11.57
N LEU A 36 -5.48 1.37 -12.15
CA LEU A 36 -6.00 0.10 -11.62
C LEU A 36 -5.49 -0.18 -10.21
N ILE A 37 -4.21 0.11 -9.95
CA ILE A 37 -3.63 -0.03 -8.60
C ILE A 37 -4.29 0.97 -7.64
N LEU A 38 -4.48 2.22 -8.05
CA LEU A 38 -5.12 3.27 -7.24
C LEU A 38 -6.58 2.92 -6.89
N MET A 39 -7.34 2.40 -7.85
CA MET A 39 -8.70 1.92 -7.61
C MET A 39 -8.70 0.80 -6.57
N ARG A 40 -7.87 -0.23 -6.77
CA ARG A 40 -7.76 -1.37 -5.85
C ARG A 40 -7.33 -0.95 -4.44
N LEU A 41 -6.41 0.01 -4.32
CA LEU A 41 -5.99 0.54 -3.03
C LEU A 41 -7.12 1.32 -2.33
N SER A 42 -7.94 2.04 -3.09
CA SER A 42 -9.09 2.78 -2.56
C SER A 42 -10.18 1.85 -2.04
N ASP A 43 -10.47 0.77 -2.79
CA ASP A 43 -11.40 -0.28 -2.37
C ASP A 43 -10.90 -0.97 -1.11
N LEU A 44 -9.62 -1.39 -1.10
CA LEU A 44 -8.99 -1.98 0.08
C LEU A 44 -9.03 -1.04 1.28
N LYS A 45 -8.83 0.27 1.13
CA LYS A 45 -8.91 1.20 2.27
C LYS A 45 -10.28 1.18 2.95
N THR A 46 -11.34 1.02 2.16
CA THR A 46 -12.72 1.02 2.64
C THR A 46 -13.10 -0.32 3.27
N ASP A 47 -12.67 -1.42 2.65
CA ASP A 47 -13.15 -2.77 2.98
C ASP A 47 -12.17 -3.59 3.85
N LEU A 48 -10.95 -3.10 4.10
CA LEU A 48 -9.96 -3.84 4.86
C LEU A 48 -10.43 -4.05 6.30
N GLN A 49 -10.31 -5.28 6.78
CA GLN A 49 -10.60 -5.65 8.16
C GLN A 49 -9.39 -6.35 8.79
N PRO A 50 -9.27 -6.37 10.13
CA PRO A 50 -8.11 -6.94 10.81
C PRO A 50 -7.83 -8.43 10.54
N HIS A 51 -8.81 -9.18 10.04
CA HIS A 51 -8.65 -10.60 9.71
C HIS A 51 -8.36 -10.86 8.23
N HIS A 52 -8.30 -9.83 7.37
CA HIS A 52 -7.94 -9.94 5.96
C HIS A 52 -6.42 -10.10 5.77
N THR A 53 -5.84 -11.17 6.31
CA THR A 53 -4.39 -11.40 6.33
C THR A 53 -3.77 -11.38 4.93
N GLN A 54 -4.44 -11.96 3.92
CA GLN A 54 -3.97 -11.96 2.54
C GLN A 54 -3.90 -10.55 1.93
N SER A 55 -4.90 -9.71 2.21
CA SER A 55 -4.92 -8.32 1.74
C SER A 55 -3.84 -7.48 2.43
N ILE A 56 -3.64 -7.67 3.74
CA ILE A 56 -2.57 -7.03 4.51
C ILE A 56 -1.20 -7.42 3.93
N ASP A 57 -0.97 -8.70 3.65
CA ASP A 57 0.28 -9.16 3.05
C ASP A 57 0.50 -8.63 1.64
N TYR A 58 -0.56 -8.53 0.84
CA TYR A 58 -0.52 -7.91 -0.49
C TYR A 58 -0.07 -6.44 -0.39
N ILE A 59 -0.70 -5.65 0.48
CA ILE A 59 -0.34 -4.24 0.71
C ILE A 59 1.12 -4.13 1.15
N ASN A 60 1.57 -5.01 2.04
CA ASN A 60 2.95 -5.00 2.53
C ASN A 60 3.98 -5.30 1.45
N ARG A 61 3.68 -6.25 0.55
CA ARG A 61 4.55 -6.56 -0.60
C ARG A 61 4.57 -5.40 -1.58
N LEU A 62 3.41 -4.84 -1.91
CA LEU A 62 3.28 -3.70 -2.82
C LEU A 62 4.06 -2.49 -2.28
N TYR A 63 3.92 -2.18 -1.00
CA TYR A 63 4.68 -1.13 -0.32
C TYR A 63 6.20 -1.32 -0.48
N ARG A 64 6.72 -2.54 -0.27
CA ARG A 64 8.16 -2.82 -0.46
C ARG A 64 8.62 -2.70 -1.91
N GLN A 65 7.74 -2.91 -2.89
CA GLN A 65 8.09 -2.72 -4.30
C GLN A 65 8.30 -1.25 -4.64
N TYR A 66 7.44 -0.35 -4.13
CA TYR A 66 7.58 1.09 -4.35
C TYR A 66 8.62 1.74 -3.43
N PHE A 67 8.85 1.16 -2.24
CA PHE A 67 9.77 1.70 -1.23
C PHE A 67 10.78 0.64 -0.75
N PRO A 68 11.68 0.13 -1.61
CA PRO A 68 12.61 -0.95 -1.26
C PRO A 68 13.59 -0.58 -0.14
N ASN A 69 13.87 0.71 0.04
CA ASN A 69 14.75 1.24 1.09
C ASN A 69 14.02 1.66 2.38
N SER A 70 12.69 1.53 2.43
CA SER A 70 11.95 1.75 3.68
C SER A 70 12.13 0.53 4.58
N GLN A 71 13.20 0.56 5.37
CA GLN A 71 13.47 -0.43 6.41
C GLN A 71 12.26 -0.54 7.36
N PRO A 72 11.95 -1.72 7.90
CA PRO A 72 11.11 -1.77 9.10
C PRO A 72 11.86 -1.01 10.19
N GLU A 73 11.29 0.07 10.71
CA GLU A 73 11.81 0.74 11.90
C GLU A 73 11.86 -0.27 13.05
N SER A 74 13.00 -0.94 13.15
CA SER A 74 13.45 -1.66 14.32
C SER A 74 14.08 -0.59 15.21
N LYS A 75 13.25 0.17 15.93
CA LYS A 75 13.73 0.99 17.04
C LYS A 75 13.27 0.35 18.34
N GLN A 76 14.18 -0.40 18.95
CA GLN A 76 14.38 -0.53 20.40
C GLN A 76 15.81 -1.07 20.55
N PRO A 77 16.67 -0.37 21.30
CA PRO A 77 16.64 -0.39 22.75
C PRO A 77 16.11 0.89 23.40
#